data_AF-A0AAN8IEG0-F1
#
_entry.id   AF-A0AAN8IEG0-F1
#
_cell.length_a   1.000
_cell.length_b   1.000
_cell.length_c   1.000
_cell.angle_alpha   90.00
_cell.angle_beta   90.00
_cell.angle_gamma   90.00
#
_symmetry.space_group_name_H-M   'P 1'
#
loop_
_entity.id
_entity.type
_entity.pdbx_description
1 polymer ?
#
loop_
_entity_poly.entity_id
_entity_poly.type
_entity_poly.pdbx_seq_one_letter_code
_entity_poly.pdbx_strand_id
1 'polypeptide(L)'
;MSTPTKPASMGSDCGPEDVLRSLDKGRDKIRPDVARVAANTKSPQNNLKRKMDAPAPCEYASQEKPKTKEILDEILDRLTAIEEYLEVILAHLTRISKGDRKMAASPPSTITKKEWTCIFCDGYHYSSDCTTYTTLSARRRKCFEKNRCERCLMNANHMATSCISKSACYHCKMARRDREMDKHNTAFCPYNFVM
;
A
#
# COMPACT_ATOMS: atom_id res chain seq x y z
N MET A 1 58.74 -16.49 -40.13
CA MET A 1 58.04 -16.54 -41.44
C MET A 1 57.27 -17.84 -41.48
N SER A 2 55.96 -17.77 -41.76
CA SER A 2 55.01 -18.83 -42.17
C SER A 2 53.63 -18.59 -41.55
N THR A 3 52.82 -17.77 -42.23
CA THR A 3 51.37 -18.00 -42.41
C THR A 3 51.20 -18.96 -43.62
N PRO A 4 50.01 -19.46 -44.04
CA PRO A 4 48.60 -19.15 -43.71
C PRO A 4 47.81 -20.44 -43.30
N THR A 5 46.48 -20.53 -43.07
CA THR A 5 45.34 -20.22 -43.94
C THR A 5 44.01 -20.31 -43.17
N LYS A 6 43.06 -19.44 -43.53
CA LYS A 6 41.63 -19.44 -43.19
C LYS A 6 40.85 -20.15 -44.33
N PRO A 7 39.65 -20.73 -44.08
CA PRO A 7 38.41 -20.17 -44.68
C PRO A 7 37.23 -20.19 -43.68
N ALA A 8 36.37 -19.14 -43.58
CA ALA A 8 35.13 -18.86 -44.34
C ALA A 8 34.00 -19.87 -44.00
N SER A 9 32.97 -19.54 -43.20
CA SER A 9 31.77 -18.70 -43.45
C SER A 9 30.52 -19.57 -43.63
N MET A 10 29.46 -19.35 -42.83
CA MET A 10 28.00 -19.52 -43.06
C MET A 10 27.35 -19.22 -41.68
N GLY A 11 26.48 -18.24 -41.44
CA GLY A 11 25.40 -17.70 -42.27
C GLY A 11 24.09 -18.32 -41.76
N SER A 12 23.31 -17.58 -40.95
CA SER A 12 21.84 -17.69 -40.85
C SER A 12 21.31 -16.61 -39.88
N ASP A 13 20.96 -15.48 -40.49
CA ASP A 13 19.92 -14.56 -40.06
C ASP A 13 18.60 -15.29 -39.82
N CYS A 14 17.86 -14.90 -38.79
CA CYS A 14 16.40 -14.80 -38.83
C CYS A 14 15.96 -13.80 -37.74
N GLY A 15 15.57 -12.61 -38.19
CA GLY A 15 14.96 -11.56 -37.38
C GLY A 15 13.50 -11.84 -36.99
N PRO A 16 12.86 -10.88 -36.28
CA PRO A 16 11.58 -11.03 -35.61
C PRO A 16 10.39 -10.63 -36.51
N GLU A 17 9.17 -11.04 -36.11
CA GLU A 17 7.89 -10.28 -36.11
C GLU A 17 6.68 -11.26 -36.15
N ASP A 18 5.56 -10.78 -35.60
CA ASP A 18 4.16 -11.25 -35.68
C ASP A 18 3.68 -12.42 -34.77
N VAL A 19 2.93 -12.22 -33.68
CA VAL A 19 1.62 -11.55 -33.43
C VAL A 19 0.42 -12.52 -33.51
N LEU A 20 -0.24 -12.65 -32.35
CA LEU A 20 -1.64 -13.03 -32.08
C LEU A 20 -2.10 -14.51 -32.09
N ARG A 21 -2.93 -14.77 -31.06
CA ARG A 21 -3.88 -15.87 -30.83
C ARG A 21 -3.32 -17.21 -30.34
N SER A 22 -3.55 -17.49 -29.05
CA SER A 22 -4.57 -18.48 -28.63
C SER A 22 -4.70 -18.48 -27.11
N LEU A 23 -5.72 -17.78 -26.61
CA LEU A 23 -6.30 -18.01 -25.29
C LEU A 23 -7.22 -19.24 -25.36
N ASP A 24 -7.53 -19.77 -24.18
CA ASP A 24 -8.60 -20.73 -23.88
C ASP A 24 -8.35 -22.22 -24.12
N LYS A 25 -8.04 -22.91 -23.01
CA LYS A 25 -8.67 -24.19 -22.65
C LYS A 25 -8.31 -24.56 -21.21
N GLY A 26 -9.31 -24.56 -20.32
CA GLY A 26 -9.21 -25.21 -19.01
C GLY A 26 -9.79 -24.45 -17.83
N ARG A 27 -11.08 -24.06 -17.89
CA ARG A 27 -11.81 -23.72 -16.67
C ARG A 27 -13.26 -24.19 -16.78
N ASP A 28 -13.45 -25.47 -16.51
CA ASP A 28 -14.76 -26.07 -16.35
C ASP A 28 -15.08 -26.27 -14.87
N LYS A 29 -16.35 -25.96 -14.55
CA LYS A 29 -17.12 -26.31 -13.34
C LYS A 29 -16.90 -25.43 -12.11
N ILE A 30 -17.83 -24.49 -11.91
CA ILE A 30 -18.85 -24.51 -10.84
C ILE A 30 -19.77 -23.29 -11.08
N ARG A 31 -21.04 -23.54 -11.45
CA ARG A 31 -22.15 -22.57 -11.36
C ARG A 31 -23.04 -23.02 -10.20
N PRO A 32 -23.48 -22.14 -9.29
CA PRO A 32 -24.70 -22.37 -8.54
C PRO A 32 -25.90 -21.81 -9.31
N ASP A 33 -26.90 -22.67 -9.43
CA ASP A 33 -28.19 -22.51 -10.07
C ASP A 33 -29.08 -21.58 -9.23
N VAL A 34 -29.56 -20.50 -9.83
CA VAL A 34 -30.56 -19.59 -9.24
C VAL A 34 -31.93 -19.95 -9.80
N ALA A 35 -32.62 -20.87 -9.13
CA ALA A 35 -34.05 -21.06 -9.31
C ALA A 35 -34.72 -21.69 -8.08
N ARG A 36 -35.58 -20.87 -7.46
CA ARG A 36 -36.98 -21.21 -7.14
C ARG A 36 -37.23 -22.23 -6.02
N VAL A 37 -37.67 -21.74 -4.86
CA VAL A 37 -38.87 -22.27 -4.16
C VAL A 37 -39.60 -21.11 -3.47
N ALA A 38 -40.70 -20.68 -4.09
CA ALA A 38 -41.75 -19.90 -3.46
C ALA A 38 -43.00 -20.79 -3.37
N ALA A 39 -43.47 -21.04 -2.16
CA ALA A 39 -44.79 -21.56 -1.78
C ALA A 39 -44.76 -21.76 -0.25
N ASN A 40 -45.81 -21.62 0.55
CA ASN A 40 -47.18 -21.15 0.41
C ASN A 40 -47.84 -21.54 1.74
N THR A 41 -48.34 -20.62 2.57
CA THR A 41 -49.38 -20.97 3.57
C THR A 41 -50.26 -19.76 3.88
N LYS A 42 -51.31 -19.62 3.06
CA LYS A 42 -52.73 -19.36 3.37
C LYS A 42 -53.12 -18.68 4.72
N SER A 43 -53.85 -17.56 4.56
CA SER A 43 -54.92 -16.96 5.41
C SER A 43 -56.01 -17.97 5.87
N PRO A 44 -56.98 -17.68 6.80
CA PRO A 44 -57.78 -16.42 6.88
C PRO A 44 -58.34 -15.95 8.27
N GLN A 45 -58.80 -14.69 8.26
CA GLN A 45 -59.88 -14.00 9.02
C GLN A 45 -60.26 -14.40 10.46
N ASN A 46 -60.28 -13.40 11.37
CA ASN A 46 -61.46 -13.18 12.20
C ASN A 46 -61.56 -11.75 12.76
N ASN A 47 -62.79 -11.24 12.76
CA ASN A 47 -63.21 -9.91 13.19
C ASN A 47 -63.88 -10.08 14.56
N LEU A 48 -63.44 -9.40 15.62
CA LEU A 48 -64.25 -9.27 16.84
C LEU A 48 -63.92 -7.99 17.62
N LYS A 49 -64.96 -7.16 17.74
CA LYS A 49 -65.11 -6.00 18.62
C LYS A 49 -64.89 -6.33 20.10
N ARG A 50 -64.57 -5.28 20.88
CA ARG A 50 -64.61 -5.08 22.36
C ARG A 50 -63.20 -4.91 22.95
N LYS A 51 -62.92 -4.01 23.89
CA LYS A 51 -63.68 -2.99 24.64
C LYS A 51 -62.61 -2.02 25.21
N MET A 52 -63.05 -0.82 25.52
CA MET A 52 -62.29 0.19 26.24
C MET A 52 -61.96 -0.34 27.64
N ASP A 53 -60.70 -0.22 28.05
CA ASP A 53 -60.31 -0.08 29.45
C ASP A 53 -59.09 0.85 29.49
N ALA A 54 -59.24 1.94 30.24
CA ALA A 54 -58.26 3.01 30.37
C ALA A 54 -57.11 2.57 31.29
N PRO A 55 -55.83 2.71 30.87
CA PRO A 55 -54.74 2.71 31.82
C PRO A 55 -54.52 4.13 32.38
N ALA A 56 -54.27 4.17 33.69
CA ALA A 56 -54.03 5.34 34.52
C ALA A 56 -52.91 6.27 34.01
N PRO A 57 -52.90 7.56 34.43
CA PRO A 57 -51.93 8.52 33.93
C PRO A 57 -50.56 8.29 34.60
N CYS A 58 -49.65 7.67 33.84
CA CYS A 58 -48.24 7.64 34.14
C CYS A 58 -47.65 9.04 33.90
N GLU A 59 -46.91 9.52 34.89
CA GLU A 59 -46.27 10.82 35.00
C GLU A 59 -45.64 11.29 33.69
N TYR A 60 -46.10 12.46 33.26
CA TYR A 60 -45.56 13.20 32.14
C TYR A 60 -44.15 13.69 32.49
N ALA A 61 -43.14 12.94 32.06
CA ALA A 61 -41.78 13.43 32.00
C ALA A 61 -41.76 14.60 31.01
N SER A 62 -41.81 15.82 31.54
CA SER A 62 -41.61 17.07 30.81
C SER A 62 -40.22 17.05 30.16
N GLN A 63 -40.16 16.62 28.90
CA GLN A 63 -39.04 16.97 28.04
C GLN A 63 -39.25 18.43 27.64
N GLU A 64 -38.52 19.33 28.30
CA GLU A 64 -38.44 20.72 27.88
C GLU A 64 -37.98 20.75 26.42
N LYS A 65 -38.86 21.20 25.52
CA LYS A 65 -38.52 21.35 24.12
C LYS A 65 -37.39 22.39 24.03
N PRO A 66 -36.22 22.07 23.45
CA PRO A 66 -35.19 23.07 23.24
C PRO A 66 -35.80 24.21 22.44
N LYS A 67 -35.63 25.45 22.94
CA LYS A 67 -36.21 26.61 22.26
C LYS A 67 -35.57 26.64 20.89
N THR A 68 -36.38 26.61 19.84
CA THR A 68 -35.93 26.54 18.43
C THR A 68 -34.86 27.58 18.08
N LYS A 69 -34.82 28.70 18.81
CA LYS A 69 -33.78 29.73 18.72
C LYS A 69 -32.41 29.25 19.20
N GLU A 70 -32.33 28.55 20.32
CA GLU A 70 -31.06 28.04 20.87
C GLU A 70 -30.40 27.04 19.93
N ILE A 71 -31.20 26.19 19.27
CA ILE A 71 -30.70 25.27 18.24
C ILE A 71 -30.23 26.04 17.00
N LEU A 72 -30.97 27.08 16.60
CA LEU A 72 -30.60 27.88 15.44
C LEU A 72 -29.29 28.63 15.66
N ASP A 73 -29.09 29.16 16.87
CA ASP A 73 -27.87 29.84 17.29
C ASP A 73 -26.69 28.85 17.32
N GLU A 74 -26.87 27.65 17.86
CA GLU A 74 -25.83 26.60 17.84
C GLU A 74 -25.47 26.17 16.41
N ILE A 75 -26.45 26.05 15.51
CA ILE A 75 -26.19 25.75 14.10
C ILE A 75 -25.42 26.89 13.44
N LEU A 76 -25.80 28.14 13.72
CA LEU A 76 -25.15 29.32 13.16
C LEU A 76 -23.69 29.40 13.60
N ASP A 77 -23.41 29.19 14.90
CA ASP A 77 -22.05 29.15 15.44
C ASP A 77 -21.20 28.07 14.78
N ARG A 78 -21.78 26.88 14.53
CA ARG A 78 -21.07 25.78 13.85
C ARG A 78 -20.79 26.09 12.39
N LEU A 79 -21.69 26.79 11.69
CA LEU A 79 -21.46 27.23 10.31
C LEU A 79 -20.33 28.27 10.25
N THR A 80 -20.32 29.24 11.15
CA THR A 80 -19.24 30.23 11.25
C THR A 80 -17.89 29.58 11.54
N ALA A 81 -17.83 28.62 12.46
CA ALA A 81 -16.59 27.88 12.75
C ALA A 81 -16.08 27.07 11.54
N ILE A 82 -17.00 26.55 10.72
CA ILE A 82 -16.63 25.83 9.47
C ILE A 82 -16.06 26.80 8.44
N GLU A 83 -16.63 27.99 8.30
CA GLU A 83 -16.12 29.03 7.38
C GLU A 83 -14.69 29.43 7.76
N GLU A 84 -14.43 29.72 9.04
CA GLU A 84 -13.09 30.03 9.54
C GLU A 84 -12.10 28.88 9.30
N TYR A 85 -12.52 27.64 9.51
CA TYR A 85 -11.68 26.46 9.26
C TYR A 85 -11.32 26.29 7.78
N LEU A 86 -12.27 26.57 6.87
CA LEU A 86 -12.03 26.53 5.43
C LEU A 86 -11.04 27.61 4.98
N GLU A 87 -11.12 28.83 5.55
CA GLU A 87 -10.14 29.89 5.27
C GLU A 87 -8.73 29.49 5.68
N VAL A 88 -8.58 28.86 6.85
CA VAL A 88 -7.30 28.33 7.32
C VAL A 88 -6.76 27.26 6.36
N ILE A 89 -7.58 26.31 5.94
CA ILE A 89 -7.17 25.29 4.96
C ILE A 89 -6.76 25.91 3.63
N LEU A 90 -7.52 26.86 3.09
CA LEU A 90 -7.18 27.55 1.85
C LEU A 90 -5.87 28.33 1.99
N ALA A 91 -5.62 28.98 3.13
CA ALA A 91 -4.34 29.61 3.42
C ALA A 91 -3.17 28.61 3.48
N HIS A 92 -3.39 27.41 4.04
CA HIS A 92 -2.38 26.36 4.04
C HIS A 92 -2.10 25.80 2.64
N LEU A 93 -3.14 25.52 1.85
CA LEU A 93 -3.00 25.01 0.48
C LEU A 93 -2.35 26.03 -0.46
N THR A 94 -2.65 27.32 -0.31
CA THR A 94 -2.01 28.38 -1.09
C THR A 94 -0.53 28.55 -0.73
N ARG A 95 -0.14 28.39 0.54
CA ARG A 95 1.28 28.34 0.97
C ARG A 95 2.01 27.13 0.40
N ILE A 96 1.35 25.96 0.35
CA ILE A 96 1.91 24.73 -0.25
C ILE A 96 2.09 24.91 -1.76
N SER A 97 1.09 25.49 -2.45
CA SER A 97 1.10 25.76 -3.89
C SER A 97 2.17 26.78 -4.30
N LYS A 98 2.38 27.83 -3.50
CA LYS A 98 3.41 28.86 -3.74
C LYS A 98 4.82 28.42 -3.38
N GLY A 99 5.02 27.19 -2.88
CA GLY A 99 6.34 26.66 -2.60
C GLY A 99 7.09 27.40 -1.49
N ASP A 100 6.39 28.13 -0.62
CA ASP A 100 6.95 28.89 0.50
C ASP A 100 7.42 27.95 1.62
N ARG A 101 8.42 27.12 1.34
CA ARG A 101 9.25 26.49 2.35
C ARG A 101 10.16 27.58 2.92
N LYS A 102 9.63 28.42 3.81
CA LYS A 102 10.48 29.18 4.73
C LYS A 102 11.17 28.17 5.66
N MET A 103 12.29 27.63 5.19
CA MET A 103 13.25 26.93 6.02
C MET A 103 13.68 27.91 7.10
N ALA A 104 13.29 27.66 8.36
CA ALA A 104 14.05 28.19 9.48
C ALA A 104 15.51 27.78 9.23
N ALA A 105 16.42 28.75 9.29
CA ALA A 105 17.81 28.61 8.87
C ALA A 105 18.49 27.41 9.56
N SER A 106 18.49 26.29 8.85
CA SER A 106 19.49 25.25 9.00
C SER A 106 20.70 25.69 8.17
N PRO A 107 21.95 25.38 8.56
CA PRO A 107 23.12 25.78 7.79
C PRO A 107 23.00 25.24 6.35
N PRO A 108 23.64 25.90 5.37
CA PRO A 108 23.40 25.66 3.96
C PRO A 108 23.69 24.20 3.63
N SER A 109 22.63 23.41 3.52
CA SER A 109 22.68 22.16 2.79
C SER A 109 22.83 22.55 1.34
N THR A 110 24.09 22.64 0.93
CA THR A 110 24.49 22.45 -0.46
C THR A 110 23.63 21.31 -1.03
N ILE A 111 23.21 21.42 -2.30
CA ILE A 111 22.53 20.33 -3.00
C ILE A 111 23.56 19.19 -3.07
N THR A 112 23.65 18.40 -2.01
CA THR A 112 24.56 17.27 -1.90
C THR A 112 23.91 16.17 -2.73
N LYS A 113 24.70 15.63 -3.64
CA LYS A 113 24.42 14.35 -4.31
C LYS A 113 23.85 13.42 -3.25
N LYS A 114 22.64 12.88 -3.46
CA LYS A 114 21.92 12.01 -2.51
C LYS A 114 22.92 11.14 -1.77
N GLU A 115 23.26 11.56 -0.54
CA GLU A 115 24.32 10.89 0.21
C GLU A 115 23.83 9.47 0.41
N TRP A 116 24.62 8.51 -0.07
CA TRP A 116 24.22 7.15 0.06
C TRP A 116 24.45 6.69 1.49
N THR A 117 23.39 6.75 2.27
CA THR A 117 23.36 6.30 3.65
C THR A 117 22.74 4.91 3.75
N CYS A 118 23.17 4.18 4.76
CA CYS A 118 22.64 2.87 5.10
C CYS A 118 21.15 2.97 5.42
N ILE A 119 20.32 2.14 4.79
CA ILE A 119 18.87 2.19 5.01
C ILE A 119 18.48 1.88 6.46
N PHE A 120 19.33 1.18 7.22
CA PHE A 120 18.97 0.71 8.56
C PHE A 120 19.31 1.72 9.64
N CYS A 121 20.55 2.21 9.66
CA CYS A 121 21.09 3.10 10.70
C CYS A 121 21.43 4.51 10.21
N ASP A 122 21.20 4.82 8.93
CA ASP A 122 21.50 6.12 8.31
C ASP A 122 22.99 6.52 8.34
N GLY A 123 23.89 5.59 8.69
CA GLY A 123 25.33 5.79 8.64
C GLY A 123 25.93 5.70 7.22
N TYR A 124 27.18 6.13 7.07
CA TYR A 124 27.90 6.14 5.80
C TYR A 124 28.51 4.78 5.47
N HIS A 125 27.68 3.83 5.02
CA HIS A 125 28.11 2.51 4.53
C HIS A 125 27.00 1.84 3.71
N TYR A 126 27.36 0.79 2.99
CA TYR A 126 26.41 -0.07 2.28
C TYR A 126 25.50 -0.79 3.27
N SER A 127 24.23 -0.97 2.93
CA SER A 127 23.27 -1.69 3.79
C SER A 127 23.71 -3.14 4.09
N SER A 128 24.47 -3.80 3.20
CA SER A 128 25.06 -5.11 3.47
C SER A 128 26.01 -5.07 4.67
N ASP A 129 26.81 -4.00 4.78
CA ASP A 129 27.93 -3.91 5.71
C ASP A 129 27.53 -3.29 7.05
N CYS A 130 26.23 -3.16 7.30
CA CYS A 130 25.71 -2.58 8.52
C CYS A 130 26.00 -3.46 9.74
N THR A 131 26.84 -2.94 10.64
CA THR A 131 27.24 -3.59 11.90
C THR A 131 26.22 -3.40 13.03
N THR A 132 25.34 -2.40 12.93
CA THR A 132 24.28 -2.16 13.93
C THR A 132 23.19 -3.23 13.87
N TYR A 133 22.86 -3.70 12.67
CA TYR A 133 21.82 -4.70 12.44
C TYR A 133 22.45 -5.94 11.82
N THR A 134 22.91 -6.87 12.65
CA THR A 134 23.68 -8.04 12.19
C THR A 134 22.82 -9.26 11.86
N THR A 135 21.58 -9.33 12.37
CA THR A 135 20.65 -10.45 12.11
C THR A 135 19.61 -10.10 11.06
N LEU A 136 19.11 -11.11 10.33
CA LEU A 136 18.03 -10.93 9.37
C LEU A 136 16.75 -10.43 10.05
N SER A 137 16.41 -10.98 11.22
CA SER A 137 15.22 -10.56 11.96
C SER A 137 15.26 -9.08 12.34
N ALA A 138 16.42 -8.57 12.79
CA ALA A 138 16.57 -7.16 13.12
C ALA A 138 16.49 -6.26 11.86
N ARG A 139 17.11 -6.69 10.76
CA ARG A 139 17.04 -5.99 9.47
C ARG A 139 15.61 -5.93 8.92
N ARG A 140 14.85 -7.03 9.00
CA ARG A 140 13.45 -7.09 8.53
C ARG A 140 12.58 -6.12 9.31
N ARG A 141 12.68 -6.15 10.64
CA ARG A 141 11.95 -5.23 11.51
C ARG A 141 12.26 -3.77 11.14
N LYS A 142 13.54 -3.44 10.97
CA LYS A 142 13.94 -2.06 10.63
C LYS A 142 13.49 -1.62 9.24
N CYS A 143 13.51 -2.54 8.28
CA CYS A 143 13.02 -2.31 6.92
C CYS A 143 11.52 -2.04 6.90
N PHE A 144 10.76 -2.82 7.67
CA PHE A 144 9.32 -2.62 7.85
C PHE A 144 9.01 -1.28 8.54
N GLU A 145 9.70 -0.95 9.64
CA GLU A 145 9.57 0.36 10.33
C GLU A 145 9.80 1.54 9.38
N LYS A 146 10.78 1.43 8.47
CA LYS A 146 11.10 2.47 7.47
C LYS A 146 10.25 2.40 6.21
N ASN A 147 9.23 1.55 6.17
CA ASN A 147 8.35 1.33 5.02
C ASN A 147 9.12 1.05 3.72
N ARG A 148 10.10 0.14 3.79
CA ARG A 148 10.95 -0.28 2.68
C ARG A 148 10.70 -1.74 2.28
N CYS A 149 10.84 -2.05 1.00
CA CYS A 149 10.71 -3.41 0.48
C CYS A 149 12.01 -4.21 0.69
N GLU A 150 11.91 -5.44 1.20
CA GLU A 150 13.07 -6.31 1.47
C GLU A 150 13.85 -6.70 0.21
N ARG A 151 13.25 -6.65 -0.99
CA ARG A 151 13.90 -7.04 -2.24
C ARG A 151 14.66 -5.88 -2.90
N CYS A 152 14.03 -4.70 -3.00
CA CYS A 152 14.60 -3.55 -3.70
C CYS A 152 15.13 -2.44 -2.79
N LEU A 153 14.84 -2.50 -1.48
CA LEU A 153 15.16 -1.48 -0.47
C LEU A 153 14.57 -0.08 -0.75
N MET A 154 13.68 0.02 -1.74
CA MET A 154 12.91 1.23 -2.05
C MET A 154 11.62 1.25 -1.21
N ASN A 155 10.82 2.31 -1.35
CA ASN A 155 9.53 2.43 -0.66
C ASN A 155 8.66 1.18 -0.92
N ALA A 156 8.02 0.65 0.13
CA ALA A 156 7.17 -0.53 0.04
C ALA A 156 5.77 -0.19 -0.51
N ASN A 157 5.72 0.25 -1.77
CA ASN A 157 4.46 0.33 -2.53
C ASN A 157 4.09 -1.01 -3.20
N HIS A 158 4.80 -2.08 -2.87
CA HIS A 158 4.61 -3.44 -3.38
C HIS A 158 5.12 -4.47 -2.35
N MET A 159 4.69 -5.71 -2.50
CA MET A 159 5.18 -6.83 -1.69
C MET A 159 6.52 -7.36 -2.25
N ALA A 160 7.37 -7.93 -1.39
CA ALA A 160 8.64 -8.50 -1.82
C ALA A 160 8.45 -9.63 -2.87
N THR A 161 7.37 -10.41 -2.75
CA THR A 161 6.99 -11.49 -3.68
C THR A 161 6.59 -11.01 -5.07
N SER A 162 6.05 -9.78 -5.18
CA SER A 162 5.64 -9.14 -6.44
C SER A 162 6.58 -8.02 -6.87
N CYS A 163 7.75 -7.91 -6.24
CA CYS A 163 8.73 -6.88 -6.56
C CYS A 163 9.32 -7.13 -7.95
N ILE A 164 9.37 -6.09 -8.79
CA ILE A 164 9.87 -6.18 -10.17
C ILE A 164 11.41 -6.21 -10.24
N SER A 165 12.09 -5.83 -9.14
CA SER A 165 13.56 -5.74 -9.09
C SER A 165 14.23 -7.06 -9.44
N LYS A 166 15.09 -7.06 -10.46
CA LYS A 166 15.93 -8.21 -10.86
C LYS A 166 17.31 -8.18 -10.21
N SER A 167 17.41 -7.56 -9.03
CA SER A 167 18.69 -7.42 -8.32
C SER A 167 19.19 -8.76 -7.80
N ALA A 168 20.34 -9.20 -8.31
CA ALA A 168 21.05 -10.38 -7.86
C ALA A 168 21.77 -10.14 -6.51
N CYS A 169 21.63 -11.06 -5.57
CA CYS A 169 22.40 -11.06 -4.34
C CYS A 169 23.89 -11.32 -4.59
N TYR A 170 24.74 -10.39 -4.17
CA TYR A 170 26.19 -10.47 -4.38
C TYR A 170 26.82 -11.73 -3.75
N HIS A 171 26.45 -12.08 -2.53
CA HIS A 171 27.02 -13.24 -1.83
C HIS A 171 26.63 -14.58 -2.49
N CYS A 172 25.39 -14.69 -2.96
CA CYS A 172 24.94 -15.88 -3.69
C CYS A 172 25.59 -15.98 -5.07
N LYS A 173 25.80 -14.84 -5.75
CA LYS A 173 26.55 -14.78 -7.00
C LYS A 173 27.97 -15.30 -6.84
N MET A 174 28.68 -14.80 -5.83
CA MET A 174 30.06 -15.19 -5.55
C MET A 174 30.19 -16.67 -5.19
N ALA A 175 29.20 -17.22 -4.47
CA ALA A 175 29.16 -18.63 -4.12
C ALA A 175 28.50 -19.54 -5.17
N ARG A 176 28.22 -19.04 -6.38
CA ARG A 176 27.58 -19.81 -7.49
C ARG A 176 26.24 -20.46 -7.12
N ARG A 177 25.44 -19.81 -6.25
CA ARG A 177 24.07 -20.24 -5.90
C ARG A 177 23.05 -19.57 -6.81
N ASP A 178 23.07 -19.94 -8.10
CA ASP A 178 22.27 -19.25 -9.13
C ASP A 178 20.76 -19.30 -8.86
N ARG A 179 20.26 -20.42 -8.32
CA ARG A 179 18.84 -20.58 -7.97
C ARG A 179 18.37 -19.67 -6.82
N GLU A 180 19.29 -19.21 -5.98
CA GLU A 180 18.97 -18.41 -4.78
C GLU A 180 19.23 -16.91 -4.98
N MET A 181 20.12 -16.58 -5.92
CA MET A 181 20.66 -15.24 -6.11
C MET A 181 19.57 -14.18 -6.38
N ASP A 182 18.51 -14.52 -7.12
CA ASP A 182 17.47 -13.56 -7.49
C ASP A 182 16.32 -13.48 -6.48
N LYS A 183 16.33 -14.30 -5.42
CA LYS A 183 15.23 -14.36 -4.46
C LYS A 183 15.25 -13.25 -3.41
N HIS A 184 16.41 -12.63 -3.18
CA HIS A 184 16.61 -11.70 -2.06
C HIS A 184 17.61 -10.60 -2.40
N ASN A 185 17.57 -9.50 -1.65
CA ASN A 185 18.60 -8.46 -1.69
C ASN A 185 19.87 -8.91 -0.95
N THR A 186 21.05 -8.41 -1.35
CA THR A 186 22.32 -8.66 -0.65
C THR A 186 22.24 -8.39 0.85
N ALA A 187 21.55 -7.32 1.26
CA ALA A 187 21.37 -6.97 2.68
C ALA A 187 20.49 -7.95 3.48
N PHE A 188 19.82 -8.89 2.80
CA PHE A 188 18.91 -9.89 3.35
C PHE A 188 19.32 -11.32 2.98
N CYS A 189 20.61 -11.57 2.72
CA CYS A 189 21.09 -12.90 2.36
C CYS A 189 21.08 -13.87 3.54
N PRO A 190 20.34 -15.01 3.48
CA PRO A 190 20.29 -16.00 4.56
C PRO A 190 21.59 -16.78 4.76
N TYR A 191 22.52 -16.70 3.79
CA TYR A 191 23.83 -17.33 3.88
C TYR A 191 24.91 -16.39 4.44
N ASN A 192 24.60 -15.09 4.58
CA ASN A 192 25.55 -14.08 5.08
C ASN A 192 25.16 -13.57 6.47
N PHE A 193 23.87 -13.60 6.82
CA PHE A 193 23.38 -13.12 8.11
C PHE A 193 22.66 -14.23 8.84
N VAL A 194 22.88 -14.28 10.16
CA VAL A 194 22.15 -15.19 11.06
C VAL A 194 20.68 -14.77 11.10
N MET A 195 19.78 -15.75 11.17
CA MET A 195 18.34 -15.54 11.27
C MET A 195 17.95 -14.76 12.52
#